data_AF-A0A1D1ZKF1-F1
#
_entry.id   AF-A0A1D1ZKF1-F1
#
_cell.length_a   1.000
_cell.length_b   1.000
_cell.length_c   1.000
_cell.angle_alpha   90.00
_cell.angle_beta   90.00
_cell.angle_gamma   90.00
#
_symmetry.space_group_name_H-M   'P 1'
#
loop_
_entity.id
_entity.type
_entity.pdbx_description
1 polymer ?
#
loop_
_entity_poly.entity_id
_entity_poly.type
_entity_poly.pdbx_seq_one_letter_code
_entity_poly.pdbx_strand_id
1 'polypeptide(L)'
;HVHAMHHLLFVPYAYGAQFIHPLDSLGGEVVGGTLATLVCNMTSPRVSTLFFTLLTLKAVDDHCGLWFPNHPVHRFLTNNSAFHAVHHQHQGIKYNYSGHFLATWDRLLGTHLPFSVEEREGGGYQIRIARKTR
;
A
#
# COMPACT_ATOMS: atom_id res chain seq x y z
N HIS A 1 15.49 -6.80 7.32
CA HIS A 1 16.00 -7.99 6.60
C HIS A 1 14.89 -8.73 5.89
N VAL A 2 13.79 -9.12 6.57
CA VAL A 2 12.68 -9.87 5.95
C VAL A 2 11.98 -9.06 4.84
N HIS A 3 11.49 -7.86 5.15
CA HIS A 3 10.89 -6.94 4.18
C HIS A 3 11.88 -6.26 3.21
N ALA A 4 13.18 -6.40 3.47
CA ALA A 4 14.18 -5.78 2.59
C ALA A 4 14.21 -6.43 1.20
N MET A 5 13.86 -7.72 1.11
CA MET A 5 13.66 -8.41 -0.17
C MET A 5 12.60 -7.69 -1.01
N HIS A 6 11.45 -7.39 -0.40
CA HIS A 6 10.34 -6.74 -1.10
C HIS A 6 10.75 -5.38 -1.70
N HIS A 7 11.55 -4.61 -0.98
CA HIS A 7 12.09 -3.33 -1.42
C HIS A 7 13.18 -3.38 -2.50
N LEU A 8 13.58 -4.56 -2.97
CA LEU A 8 14.34 -4.65 -4.22
C LEU A 8 13.48 -4.18 -5.42
N LEU A 9 12.16 -4.16 -5.28
CA LEU A 9 11.21 -3.59 -6.24
C LEU A 9 11.12 -2.08 -6.11
N PHE A 10 12.12 -1.39 -6.64
CA PHE A 10 12.15 0.07 -6.60
C PHE A 10 11.05 0.73 -7.44
N VAL A 11 10.64 0.06 -8.53
CA VAL A 11 9.49 0.44 -9.35
C VAL A 11 8.43 -0.64 -9.14
N PRO A 12 7.41 -0.38 -8.32
CA PRO A 12 6.39 -1.38 -8.06
C PRO A 12 5.56 -1.63 -9.33
N TYR A 13 5.16 -2.88 -9.52
CA TYR A 13 4.21 -3.33 -10.53
C TYR A 13 3.29 -4.38 -9.90
N ALA A 14 2.12 -4.63 -10.50
CA ALA A 14 1.05 -5.43 -9.88
C ALA A 14 1.50 -6.79 -9.33
N TYR A 15 2.24 -7.57 -10.12
CA TYR A 15 2.75 -8.89 -9.71
C TYR A 15 3.82 -8.80 -8.62
N GLY A 16 4.53 -7.66 -8.55
CA GLY A 16 5.53 -7.37 -7.51
C GLY A 16 4.94 -7.26 -6.10
N ALA A 17 3.62 -7.09 -5.97
CA ALA A 17 2.93 -7.12 -4.68
C ALA A 17 3.20 -8.41 -3.89
N GLN A 18 3.50 -9.52 -4.58
CA GLN A 18 3.76 -10.82 -3.99
C GLN A 18 5.23 -11.23 -4.05
N PHE A 19 6.12 -10.32 -4.45
CA PHE A 19 7.55 -10.49 -4.27
C PHE A 19 7.90 -10.20 -2.80
N ILE A 20 7.48 -11.11 -1.93
CA ILE A 20 7.58 -10.99 -0.48
C ILE A 20 8.27 -12.22 0.08
N HIS A 21 8.99 -12.02 1.17
CA HIS A 21 9.62 -13.13 1.87
C HIS A 21 8.53 -13.99 2.55
N PRO A 22 8.63 -15.33 2.60
CA PRO A 22 7.59 -16.18 3.18
C PRO A 22 7.20 -15.82 4.62
N LEU A 23 8.17 -15.39 5.44
CA LEU A 23 7.90 -14.91 6.81
C LEU A 23 7.11 -13.59 6.86
N ASP A 24 7.31 -12.69 5.87
CA ASP A 24 6.50 -11.47 5.76
C ASP A 24 5.06 -11.83 5.38
N SER A 25 4.86 -12.74 4.41
CA SER A 25 3.53 -13.23 4.03
C SER A 25 2.83 -13.91 5.22
N LEU A 26 3.54 -14.76 5.96
CA LEU A 26 3.00 -15.44 7.13
C LEU A 26 2.51 -14.42 8.19
N GLY A 27 3.32 -13.42 8.52
CA GLY A 27 2.98 -12.43 9.53
C GLY A 27 1.90 -11.44 9.06
N GLY A 28 2.13 -10.81 7.91
CA GLY A 28 1.27 -9.74 7.39
C GLY A 28 -0.05 -10.24 6.81
N GLU A 29 -0.02 -11.31 6.02
CA GLU A 29 -1.19 -11.77 5.26
C GLU A 29 -1.93 -12.88 6.00
N VAL A 30 -1.24 -13.95 6.40
CA VAL A 30 -1.90 -15.14 6.99
C VAL A 30 -2.36 -14.86 8.42
N VAL A 31 -1.45 -14.45 9.30
CA VAL A 31 -1.78 -14.15 10.70
C VAL A 31 -2.68 -12.93 10.78
N GLY A 32 -2.34 -11.84 10.09
CA GLY A 32 -3.16 -10.63 10.04
C GLY A 32 -4.59 -10.88 9.52
N GLY A 33 -4.71 -11.57 8.38
CA GLY A 33 -6.00 -11.92 7.80
C GLY A 33 -6.83 -12.84 8.70
N THR A 34 -6.19 -13.86 9.31
CA THR A 34 -6.85 -14.80 10.23
C THR A 34 -7.30 -14.11 11.52
N LEU A 35 -6.49 -13.23 12.09
CA LEU A 35 -6.90 -12.45 13.25
C LEU A 35 -8.08 -11.53 12.93
N ALA A 36 -8.08 -10.89 11.75
CA ALA A 36 -9.20 -10.07 11.32
C ALA A 36 -10.49 -10.87 11.18
N THR A 37 -10.44 -12.08 10.59
CA THR A 37 -11.65 -12.93 10.48
C THR A 37 -12.14 -13.41 11.84
N LEU A 38 -11.24 -13.77 12.76
CA LEU A 38 -11.60 -14.23 14.11
C LEU A 38 -12.17 -13.10 14.97
N VAL A 39 -11.48 -11.95 15.04
CA VAL A 39 -11.88 -10.81 15.89
C VAL A 39 -13.21 -10.21 15.40
N CYS A 40 -13.41 -10.13 14.09
CA CYS A 40 -14.65 -9.64 13.51
C CYS A 40 -15.75 -10.72 13.40
N ASN A 41 -15.50 -11.93 13.93
CA ASN A 41 -16.43 -13.06 13.91
C ASN A 41 -17.00 -13.36 12.51
N MET A 42 -16.13 -13.40 11.49
CA MET A 42 -16.48 -13.71 10.11
C MET A 42 -16.73 -15.21 9.94
N THR A 43 -17.91 -15.69 10.39
CA THR A 43 -18.28 -17.11 10.37
C THR A 43 -18.75 -17.60 9.00
N SER A 44 -19.21 -16.70 8.13
CA SER A 44 -19.66 -17.04 6.78
C SER A 44 -18.46 -17.12 5.82
N PRO A 45 -18.27 -18.24 5.10
CA PRO A 45 -17.23 -18.34 4.08
C PRO A 45 -17.34 -17.24 3.01
N ARG A 46 -18.56 -16.80 2.67
CA ARG A 46 -18.78 -15.74 1.66
C ARG A 46 -18.22 -14.39 2.10
N VAL A 47 -18.40 -14.05 3.38
CA VAL A 47 -17.88 -12.80 3.95
C VAL A 47 -16.36 -12.84 3.98
N SER A 48 -15.78 -13.95 4.43
CA SER A 48 -14.33 -14.15 4.43
C SER A 48 -13.75 -14.11 3.01
N THR A 49 -14.37 -14.77 2.03
CA THR A 49 -13.95 -14.70 0.62
C THR A 49 -13.97 -13.25 0.12
N LEU A 50 -15.03 -12.49 0.39
CA LEU A 50 -15.11 -11.08 0.00
C LEU A 50 -14.00 -10.26 0.65
N PHE A 51 -13.76 -10.46 1.95
CA PHE A 51 -12.71 -9.78 2.68
C PHE A 51 -11.32 -10.03 2.09
N PHE A 52 -10.94 -11.30 1.88
CA PHE A 52 -9.66 -11.64 1.26
C PHE A 52 -9.56 -11.15 -0.19
N THR A 53 -10.66 -11.17 -0.95
CA THR A 53 -10.69 -10.59 -2.29
C THR A 53 -10.35 -9.10 -2.26
N LEU A 54 -10.92 -8.35 -1.33
CA LEU A 54 -10.63 -6.92 -1.16
C LEU A 54 -9.18 -6.67 -0.73
N LEU A 55 -8.62 -7.52 0.15
CA LEU A 55 -7.20 -7.46 0.51
C LEU A 55 -6.29 -7.69 -0.69
N THR A 56 -6.56 -8.72 -1.51
CA THR A 56 -5.78 -9.01 -2.72
C THR A 56 -5.88 -7.87 -3.72
N LEU A 57 -7.08 -7.36 -3.99
CA LEU A 57 -7.27 -6.21 -4.88
C LEU A 57 -6.51 -4.98 -4.37
N LYS A 58 -6.48 -4.77 -3.05
CA LYS A 58 -5.73 -3.67 -2.45
C LYS A 58 -4.22 -3.83 -2.61
N ALA A 59 -3.69 -5.03 -2.38
CA ALA A 59 -2.27 -5.31 -2.59
C ALA A 59 -1.86 -5.05 -4.06
N VAL A 60 -2.72 -5.43 -5.02
CA VAL A 60 -2.50 -5.13 -6.43
C VAL A 60 -2.58 -3.64 -6.73
N ASP A 61 -3.60 -2.92 -6.22
CA ASP A 61 -3.76 -1.47 -6.39
C ASP A 61 -2.52 -0.71 -5.91
N ASP A 62 -2.01 -1.03 -4.72
CA ASP A 62 -0.83 -0.39 -4.13
C ASP A 62 0.44 -0.53 -4.96
N HIS A 63 0.54 -1.60 -5.76
CA HIS A 63 1.75 -1.90 -6.51
C HIS A 63 1.61 -1.66 -8.01
N CYS A 64 0.40 -1.61 -8.56
CA CYS A 64 0.22 -1.57 -10.02
C CYS A 64 0.72 -0.27 -10.68
N GLY A 65 0.93 0.80 -9.90
CA GLY A 65 1.32 2.11 -10.41
C GLY A 65 0.25 2.78 -11.29
N LEU A 66 -0.96 2.23 -11.34
CA LEU A 66 -2.06 2.82 -12.08
C LEU A 66 -2.60 4.04 -11.34
N TRP A 67 -2.83 5.09 -12.11
CA TRP A 67 -3.44 6.33 -11.65
C TRP A 67 -4.28 6.91 -12.80
N PHE A 68 -5.51 7.31 -12.50
CA PHE A 68 -6.42 7.90 -13.49
C PHE A 68 -7.21 9.06 -12.87
N PRO A 69 -7.73 9.99 -13.70
CA PRO A 69 -8.50 11.12 -13.21
C PRO A 69 -9.69 10.66 -12.35
N ASN A 70 -9.91 11.29 -11.20
CA ASN A 70 -11.01 10.99 -10.28
C ASN A 70 -11.07 9.53 -9.82
N HIS A 71 -9.92 8.93 -9.49
CA HIS A 71 -9.86 7.56 -9.01
C HIS A 71 -10.80 7.34 -7.80
N PRO A 72 -11.91 6.59 -7.95
CA PRO A 72 -12.99 6.58 -6.96
C PRO A 72 -12.54 5.94 -5.65
N VAL A 73 -11.64 4.95 -5.74
CA VAL A 73 -11.07 4.25 -4.58
C VAL A 73 -10.08 5.13 -3.82
N HIS A 74 -9.16 5.81 -4.51
CA HIS A 74 -8.11 6.63 -3.88
C HIS A 74 -8.65 7.90 -3.20
N ARG A 75 -9.90 8.29 -3.49
CA ARG A 75 -10.60 9.35 -2.74
C ARG A 75 -10.87 8.97 -1.28
N PHE A 76 -11.06 7.68 -1.00
CA PHE A 76 -11.36 7.17 0.34
C PHE A 76 -10.15 6.45 0.95
N LEU A 77 -9.36 5.77 0.12
CA LEU A 77 -8.17 5.02 0.54
C LEU A 77 -6.94 5.92 0.44
N THR A 78 -6.41 6.30 1.60
CA THR A 78 -5.26 7.21 1.70
C THR A 78 -3.91 6.48 1.64
N ASN A 79 -3.91 5.16 1.80
CA ASN A 79 -2.84 4.33 1.24
C ASN A 79 -3.32 3.80 -0.11
N ASN A 80 -2.60 4.17 -1.16
CA ASN A 80 -2.88 3.91 -2.57
C ASN A 80 -1.56 3.73 -3.33
N SER A 81 -1.64 3.52 -4.65
CA SER A 81 -0.49 3.30 -5.52
C SER A 81 0.62 4.35 -5.38
N ALA A 82 0.27 5.64 -5.24
CA ALA A 82 1.26 6.70 -5.07
C ALA A 82 1.89 6.70 -3.66
N PHE A 83 1.08 6.47 -2.62
CA PHE A 83 1.58 6.37 -1.24
C PHE A 83 2.61 5.24 -1.11
N HIS A 84 2.27 4.07 -1.65
CA HIS A 84 3.11 2.89 -1.57
C HIS A 84 4.32 2.99 -2.50
N ALA A 85 4.19 3.61 -3.67
CA ALA A 85 5.33 3.91 -4.53
C ALA A 85 6.36 4.83 -3.83
N VAL A 86 5.92 5.83 -3.07
CA VAL A 86 6.84 6.66 -2.26
C VAL A 86 7.56 5.80 -1.22
N HIS A 87 6.85 4.90 -0.54
CA HIS A 87 7.45 3.99 0.44
C HIS A 87 8.57 3.12 -0.17
N HIS A 88 8.38 2.63 -1.40
CA HIS A 88 9.40 1.85 -2.12
C HIS A 88 10.62 2.65 -2.59
N GLN A 89 10.52 3.98 -2.68
CA GLN A 89 11.65 4.82 -3.04
C GLN A 89 12.68 4.92 -1.90
N HIS A 90 13.96 5.06 -2.25
CA HIS A 90 15.04 5.16 -1.25
C HIS A 90 14.82 6.25 -0.19
N GLN A 91 14.21 7.38 -0.56
CA GLN A 91 13.91 8.48 0.37
C GLN A 91 12.68 8.18 1.26
N GLY A 92 11.79 7.29 0.83
CA GLY A 92 10.54 6.97 1.51
C GLY A 92 10.56 5.65 2.29
N ILE A 93 11.59 4.81 2.18
CA ILE A 93 11.69 3.50 2.88
C ILE A 93 11.54 3.57 4.41
N LYS A 94 11.73 4.77 5.00
CA LYS A 94 11.55 5.04 6.43
C LYS A 94 10.25 5.79 6.76
N TYR A 95 9.28 5.78 5.85
CA TYR A 95 8.03 6.50 5.95
C TYR A 95 6.91 5.72 5.27
N ASN A 96 5.66 6.15 5.47
CA ASN A 96 4.49 5.61 4.77
C ASN A 96 4.35 4.09 4.97
N TYR A 97 4.43 3.62 6.22
CA TYR A 97 4.47 2.20 6.58
C TYR A 97 3.14 1.47 6.50
N SER A 98 2.02 2.21 6.47
CA SER A 98 0.68 1.61 6.43
C SER A 98 0.51 0.79 5.15
N GLY A 99 0.32 -0.53 5.29
CA GLY A 99 0.20 -1.46 4.17
C GLY A 99 -1.23 -1.77 3.70
N HIS A 100 -2.26 -1.26 4.38
CA HIS A 100 -3.66 -1.55 4.06
C HIS A 100 -4.44 -0.30 3.62
N PHE A 101 -5.65 -0.07 4.10
CA PHE A 101 -6.57 0.88 3.47
C PHE A 101 -6.23 2.36 3.70
N LEU A 102 -5.65 2.70 4.86
CA LEU A 102 -5.53 4.09 5.31
C LEU A 102 -4.12 4.38 5.85
N ALA A 103 -3.66 5.62 5.65
CA ALA A 103 -2.43 6.16 6.22
C ALA A 103 -2.61 6.67 7.67
N THR A 104 -3.65 6.22 8.37
CA THR A 104 -4.05 6.75 9.69
C THR A 104 -2.91 6.67 10.69
N TRP A 105 -2.25 5.51 10.79
CA TRP A 105 -1.16 5.30 11.74
C TRP A 105 0.07 6.13 11.40
N ASP A 106 0.41 6.26 10.11
CA ASP A 106 1.52 7.12 9.70
C ASP A 106 1.30 8.59 10.04
N ARG A 107 0.05 9.06 9.94
CA ARG A 107 -0.31 10.43 10.32
C ARG A 107 -0.26 10.62 11.84
N LEU A 108 -0.79 9.67 12.60
CA LEU A 108 -0.79 9.72 14.07
C LEU A 108 0.63 9.63 14.66
N LEU A 109 1.49 8.80 14.07
CA LEU A 109 2.84 8.53 14.58
C LEU A 109 3.93 9.39 13.93
N GLY A 110 3.57 10.30 13.02
CA GLY A 110 4.50 11.22 12.38
C GLY A 110 5.43 10.57 11.34
N THR A 111 5.08 9.38 10.85
CA THR A 111 5.84 8.65 9.82
C THR A 111 5.28 8.83 8.41
N HIS A 112 4.26 9.69 8.23
CA HIS A 112 3.80 10.07 6.91
C HIS A 112 4.82 11.00 6.22
N LEU A 113 5.30 10.59 5.04
CA LEU A 113 6.03 11.45 4.11
C LEU A 113 5.04 12.03 3.10
N PRO A 114 4.78 13.35 3.11
CA PRO A 114 3.82 13.96 2.21
C PRO A 114 4.31 13.95 0.76
N PHE A 115 3.37 13.81 -0.18
CA PHE A 115 3.62 13.84 -1.61
C PHE A 115 2.39 14.40 -2.36
N SER A 116 2.60 14.85 -3.59
CA SER A 116 1.55 15.16 -4.57
C SER A 116 1.66 14.24 -5.77
N VAL A 117 0.52 13.96 -6.41
CA VAL A 117 0.48 13.35 -7.75
C VAL A 117 0.10 14.44 -8.74
N GLU A 118 0.99 14.70 -9.69
CA GLU A 118 0.91 15.80 -10.65
C GLU A 118 0.81 15.24 -12.07
N GLU A 119 0.04 15.90 -12.94
CA GLU A 119 0.05 15.59 -14.36
C GLU A 119 1.40 15.95 -14.98
N ARG A 120 1.87 15.13 -15.91
CA ARG A 120 3.11 15.37 -16.65
C ARG A 120 2.81 16.08 -17.97
N GLU A 121 3.74 16.92 -18.39
CA GLU A 121 3.75 17.42 -19.77
C GLU A 121 3.92 16.22 -20.73
N GLY A 122 3.00 16.08 -21.68
CA GLY A 122 2.93 14.90 -22.57
C GLY A 122 2.03 13.76 -22.08
N GLY A 123 1.35 13.92 -20.93
CA GLY A 123 0.35 12.97 -20.42
C GLY A 123 0.88 12.01 -19.34
N GLY A 124 -0.07 11.42 -18.60
CA GLY A 124 0.22 10.58 -17.44
C GLY A 124 0.53 11.39 -16.18
N TYR A 125 1.03 10.69 -15.16
CA TYR A 125 1.19 11.23 -13.81
C TYR A 125 2.62 11.01 -13.27
N GLN A 126 3.04 11.90 -12.38
CA GLN A 126 4.29 11.79 -11.61
C GLN A 126 4.04 12.08 -10.14
N ILE A 127 4.86 11.47 -9.27
CA ILE A 127 4.81 11.72 -7.84
C ILE A 127 5.89 12.74 -7.48
N ARG A 128 5.52 13.79 -6.75
CA ARG A 128 6.45 14.77 -6.17
C ARG A 128 6.40 14.66 -4.65
N ILE A 129 7.53 14.25 -4.05
CA ILE A 129 7.68 14.25 -2.60
C ILE A 129 7.79 15.70 -2.11
N ALA A 130 7.02 16.05 -1.09
CA ALA A 130 7.16 17.34 -0.42
C ALA A 130 8.48 17.37 0.36
N ARG A 131 9.30 18.42 0.17
CA ARG A 131 10.43 18.64 1.07
C ARG A 131 9.88 18.86 2.48
N LYS A 132 10.27 18.03 3.45
CA LYS A 132 10.11 18.39 4.86
C LYS A 132 10.91 19.68 5.08
N THR A 133 10.22 20.78 5.35
CA THR A 133 10.84 21.94 6.00
C THR A 133 11.47 21.42 7.29
N ARG A 134 12.79 21.61 7.43
CA ARG A 134 13.54 21.27 8.64
C ARG A 134 13.07 22.11 9.81
#